data_AF-A0A658NNH2-F1
#
_entry.id   AF-A0A658NNH2-F1
#
_cell.length_a   1.000
_cell.length_b   1.000
_cell.length_c   1.000
_cell.angle_alpha   90.00
_cell.angle_beta   90.00
_cell.angle_gamma   90.00
#
_symmetry.space_group_name_H-M   'P 1'
#
loop_
_entity.id
_entity.type
_entity.pdbx_description
1 polymer ?
#
loop_
_entity_poly.entity_id
_entity_poly.type
_entity_poly.pdbx_seq_one_letter_code
_entity_poly.pdbx_strand_id
1 'polypeptide(L)'
;AGTAKFDLTLDAVERPDAIEFEFEYAADLFLPATIERLATHFLNILRAVADRREAALRDLDSLPAAERRFLLEEYNATAEDYP
;
A
#
# COMPACT_ATOMS: atom_id res chain seq x y z
N ALA A 1 -3.02 14.88 20.64
CA ALA A 1 -3.71 13.59 20.53
C ALA A 1 -5.03 13.85 19.83
N GLY A 2 -5.10 13.60 18.53
CA GLY A 2 -6.33 13.71 17.75
C GLY A 2 -7.11 12.41 17.87
N THR A 3 -8.40 12.49 18.17
CA THR A 3 -9.27 11.32 18.23
C THR A 3 -9.74 11.01 16.82
N ALA A 4 -9.36 9.85 16.27
CA ALA A 4 -9.84 9.41 14.96
C ALA A 4 -11.36 9.24 15.00
N LYS A 5 -12.06 9.81 14.01
CA LYS A 5 -13.54 9.77 13.94
C LYS A 5 -14.07 8.46 13.36
N PHE A 6 -13.26 7.80 12.53
CA PHE A 6 -13.50 6.50 11.92
C PHE A 6 -12.27 5.62 12.10
N ASP A 7 -12.41 4.31 11.88
CA ASP A 7 -11.32 3.35 12.01
C ASP A 7 -10.14 3.71 11.08
N LEU A 8 -10.45 4.07 9.83
CA LEU A 8 -9.51 4.55 8.82
C LEU A 8 -10.21 5.55 7.90
N THR A 9 -9.58 6.71 7.69
CA THR A 9 -10.01 7.75 6.74
C THR A 9 -8.85 8.06 5.79
N LEU A 10 -9.16 8.22 4.51
CA LEU A 10 -8.21 8.67 3.49
C LEU A 10 -8.75 9.96 2.88
N ASP A 11 -8.04 11.06 3.13
CA ASP A 11 -8.34 12.35 2.53
C ASP A 11 -7.43 12.60 1.33
N ALA A 12 -8.01 13.15 0.25
CA ALA A 12 -7.29 13.52 -0.95
C ALA A 12 -7.44 15.03 -1.16
N VAL A 13 -6.33 15.75 -1.18
CA VAL A 13 -6.29 17.20 -1.34
C VAL A 13 -5.54 17.55 -2.60
N GLU A 14 -6.24 18.18 -3.54
CA GLU A 14 -5.61 18.71 -4.74
C GLU A 14 -4.76 19.94 -4.41
N ARG A 15 -3.51 19.89 -4.83
CA ARG A 15 -2.51 20.98 -4.79
C ARG A 15 -2.19 21.37 -6.23
N PRO A 16 -1.55 22.53 -6.48
CA PRO A 16 -1.29 23.01 -7.84
C PRO A 16 -0.61 21.98 -8.77
N ASP A 17 0.29 21.15 -8.25
CA ASP A 17 1.09 20.19 -9.04
C ASP A 17 0.93 18.73 -8.61
N ALA A 18 0.07 18.44 -7.64
CA ALA A 18 -0.03 17.10 -7.04
C ALA A 18 -1.38 16.88 -6.36
N ILE A 19 -1.73 15.61 -6.14
CA ILE A 19 -2.77 15.23 -5.19
C ILE A 19 -2.06 14.66 -3.96
N GLU A 20 -2.28 15.30 -2.83
CA GLU A 20 -1.77 14.88 -1.53
C GLU A 20 -2.79 13.94 -0.88
N PHE A 21 -2.33 12.80 -0.36
CA PHE A 21 -3.17 11.81 0.31
C PHE A 21 -2.76 11.69 1.78
N GLU A 22 -3.71 11.80 2.69
CA GLU A 22 -3.49 11.69 4.14
C GLU A 22 -4.34 10.56 4.72
N PHE A 23 -3.69 9.70 5.52
CA PHE A 23 -4.39 8.66 6.28
C PHE A 23 -4.54 9.07 7.75
N GLU A 24 -5.78 9.22 8.19
CA GLU A 24 -6.14 9.29 9.60
C GLU A 24 -6.65 7.92 10.07
N TYR A 25 -6.17 7.41 11.20
CA TYR A 25 -6.50 6.07 11.66
C TYR A 25 -6.58 5.97 13.18
N ALA A 26 -7.39 5.03 13.66
CA ALA A 26 -7.46 4.67 15.07
C ALA A 26 -6.19 3.88 15.47
N ALA A 27 -5.35 4.48 16.32
CA ALA A 27 -4.10 3.85 16.78
C ALA A 27 -4.31 2.57 17.61
N ASP A 28 -5.52 2.39 18.15
CA ASP A 28 -5.90 1.16 18.85
C ASP A 28 -6.13 -0.03 17.89
N LEU A 29 -6.35 0.24 16.60
CA LEU A 29 -6.61 -0.78 15.57
C LEU A 29 -5.44 -0.96 14.59
N PHE A 30 -4.68 0.11 14.33
CA PHE A 30 -3.62 0.09 13.32
C PHE A 30 -2.28 0.55 13.87
N LEU A 31 -1.25 -0.22 13.54
CA LEU A 31 0.14 0.18 13.75
C LEU A 31 0.58 1.15 12.64
N PRO A 32 1.43 2.15 12.93
CA PRO A 32 1.95 3.07 11.91
C PRO A 32 2.56 2.36 10.70
N ALA A 33 3.36 1.31 10.93
CA ALA A 33 3.97 0.52 9.87
C ALA A 33 2.95 -0.14 8.93
N THR A 34 1.76 -0.51 9.45
CA THR A 34 0.68 -1.07 8.62
C THR A 34 0.11 -0.01 7.69
N ILE A 35 -0.06 1.22 8.18
CA ILE A 35 -0.59 2.36 7.40
C ILE A 35 0.42 2.82 6.35
N GLU A 36 1.71 2.86 6.68
CA GLU A 36 2.78 3.16 5.72
C GLU A 36 2.81 2.15 4.55
N ARG A 37 2.65 0.86 4.88
CA ARG A 37 2.57 -0.19 3.87
C ARG A 37 1.31 -0.06 3.01
N LEU A 38 0.15 0.21 3.63
CA LEU A 38 -1.09 0.51 2.92
C LEU A 38 -0.98 1.72 1.98
N ALA A 39 -0.33 2.80 2.42
CA ALA A 39 -0.11 3.98 1.60
C ALA A 39 0.77 3.66 0.39
N THR A 40 1.81 2.84 0.57
CA THR A 40 2.68 2.40 -0.51
C THR A 40 1.92 1.55 -1.54
N HIS A 41 1.08 0.61 -1.07
CA HIS A 41 0.20 -0.20 -1.91
C HIS A 41 -0.79 0.66 -2.69
N PHE A 42 -1.42 1.63 -2.02
CA PHE A 42 -2.39 2.52 -2.64
C PHE A 42 -1.75 3.35 -3.77
N LEU A 43 -0.57 3.93 -3.53
CA LEU A 43 0.17 4.65 -4.57
C LEU A 43 0.55 3.76 -5.76
N ASN A 44 0.90 2.49 -5.52
CA ASN A 44 1.23 1.55 -6.58
C ASN A 44 0.00 1.25 -7.46
N ILE A 45 -1.18 1.05 -6.85
CA ILE A 45 -2.44 0.88 -7.57
C ILE A 45 -2.76 2.13 -8.40
N LEU A 46 -2.64 3.33 -7.82
CA LEU A 46 -2.91 4.58 -8.54
C LEU A 46 -2.01 4.74 -9.77
N ARG A 47 -0.72 4.40 -9.66
CA ARG A 47 0.22 4.40 -10.80
C ARG A 47 -0.21 3.39 -11.86
N ALA A 48 -0.52 2.16 -11.46
CA ALA A 48 -0.92 1.11 -12.39
C ALA A 48 -2.22 1.46 -13.14
N VAL A 49 -3.20 2.07 -12.46
CA VAL A 49 -4.44 2.58 -13.07
C VAL A 49 -4.17 3.75 -14.02
N ALA A 50 -3.26 4.66 -13.65
CA ALA A 50 -2.89 5.79 -14.50
C ALA A 50 -2.19 5.33 -15.79
N ASP A 51 -1.33 4.31 -15.71
CA ASP A 51 -0.59 3.76 -16.85
C ASP A 51 -1.45 2.86 -17.74
N ARG A 52 -2.43 2.14 -17.16
CA ARG A 52 -3.27 1.16 -17.88
C ARG A 52 -4.76 1.34 -17.56
N ARG A 53 -5.35 2.42 -18.09
CA ARG A 53 -6.77 2.78 -17.87
C ARG A 53 -7.81 1.70 -18.18
N GLU A 54 -7.52 0.79 -19.10
CA GLU A 54 -8.46 -0.25 -19.54
C GLU A 54 -8.23 -1.62 -18.88
N ALA A 55 -7.18 -1.76 -18.07
CA ALA A 55 -6.90 -3.00 -17.37
C ALA A 55 -7.94 -3.23 -16.25
N ALA A 56 -8.41 -4.47 -16.11
CA ALA A 56 -9.27 -4.81 -14.99
C ALA A 56 -8.48 -4.74 -13.68
N LEU A 57 -9.11 -4.26 -12.60
CA LEU A 57 -8.45 -4.11 -11.29
C LEU A 57 -7.79 -5.40 -10.77
N ARG A 58 -8.32 -6.57 -11.14
CA ARG A 58 -7.77 -7.88 -10.79
C ARG A 58 -6.42 -8.18 -11.43
N ASP A 59 -6.10 -7.50 -12.53
CA ASP A 59 -4.88 -7.70 -13.32
C ASP A 59 -3.79 -6.68 -12.96
N LEU A 60 -4.10 -5.75 -12.04
CA LEU A 60 -3.14 -4.77 -11.54
C LEU A 60 -2.41 -5.36 -10.32
N ASP A 61 -1.10 -5.42 -10.38
CA ASP A 61 -0.28 -5.80 -9.23
C ASP A 61 -0.44 -4.74 -8.14
N SER A 62 -1.06 -5.11 -7.02
CA SER A 62 -1.19 -4.23 -5.86
C SER A 62 0.12 -4.11 -5.08
N LEU A 63 0.99 -5.11 -5.15
CA LEU A 63 2.26 -5.16 -4.43
C LEU A 63 3.36 -4.34 -5.14
N PRO A 64 4.02 -3.41 -4.44
CA PRO A 64 5.26 -2.82 -4.87
C PRO A 64 6.31 -3.90 -5.14
N ALA A 65 7.14 -3.69 -6.16
CA ALA A 65 8.18 -4.65 -6.55
C ALA A 65 9.11 -5.05 -5.37
N ALA A 66 9.38 -4.12 -4.45
CA ALA A 66 10.19 -4.38 -3.26
C ALA A 66 9.52 -5.35 -2.28
N GLU A 67 8.21 -5.23 -2.05
CA GLU A 67 7.46 -6.12 -1.16
C GLU A 67 7.27 -7.49 -1.80
N ARG A 68 7.02 -7.52 -3.11
CA ARG A 68 7.00 -8.77 -3.89
C ARG A 68 8.34 -9.51 -3.78
N ARG A 69 9.46 -8.79 -3.84
CA ARG A 69 10.80 -9.37 -3.68
C ARG A 69 11.01 -9.92 -2.28
N PHE A 70 10.71 -9.15 -1.23
CA PHE A 70 10.81 -9.61 0.16
C PHE A 70 10.01 -10.90 0.40
N LEU A 71 8.77 -10.94 -0.08
CA LEU A 71 7.91 -12.13 0.08
C LEU A 71 8.46 -13.36 -0.66
N LEU A 72 8.98 -13.19 -1.87
CA LEU A 72 9.46 -14.30 -2.69
C LEU A 72 10.86 -14.78 -2.28
N GLU A 73 11.73 -13.87 -1.86
CA GLU A 73 13.16 -14.16 -1.67
C GLU A 73 13.56 -14.28 -0.20
N GLU A 74 13.00 -13.46 0.70
CA GLU A 74 13.39 -13.46 2.11
C GLU A 74 12.44 -14.28 2.97
N TYR A 75 11.13 -14.14 2.78
CA TYR A 75 10.15 -14.87 3.58
C TYR A 75 10.00 -16.33 3.13
N ASN A 76 10.07 -16.60 1.82
CA ASN A 76 9.96 -17.95 1.24
C ASN A 76 11.31 -18.66 1.07
N ALA A 77 12.37 -18.20 1.74
CA ALA A 77 13.70 -18.83 1.71
C ALA A 77 13.73 -20.16 2.49
N THR A 78 12.94 -21.15 2.06
CA THR A 78 12.87 -22.49 2.66
C THR A 78 13.70 -23.52 1.90
N ALA A 79 14.51 -23.08 0.94
CA ALA A 79 15.38 -23.96 0.18
C ALA A 79 16.51 -24.47 1.09
N GLU A 80 16.41 -25.73 1.50
CA GLU A 80 17.52 -26.49 2.08
C GLU A 80 17.99 -27.55 1.08
N ASP A 81 19.30 -27.80 1.06
CA ASP A 81 19.85 -28.96 0.34
C ASP A 81 19.33 -30.25 0.99
N TYR A 82 18.60 -31.03 0.20
CA TYR A 82 18.04 -32.30 0.61
C TYR A 82 19.09 -33.43 0.46
N PRO A 83 19.31 -34.29 1.47
CA PRO A 83 20.23 -35.44 1.38
C PRO A 83 19.72 -36.58 0.50
#